data_AF-A0A1S3QRG4-F1
#
_entry.id   AF-A0A1S3QRG4-F1
#
_cell.length_a   1.000
_cell.length_b   1.000
_cell.length_c   1.000
_cell.angle_alpha   90.00
_cell.angle_beta   90.00
_cell.angle_gamma   90.00
#
_symmetry.space_group_name_H-M   'P 1'
#
loop_
_entity.id
_entity.type
_entity.pdbx_description
1 polymer ?
#
loop_
_entity_poly.entity_id
_entity_poly.type
_entity_poly.pdbx_seq_one_letter_code
_entity_poly.pdbx_strand_id
1 'polypeptide(L)'
;MGRYGHSLALHEGKIYMYGGKIDSTGNVTSQLWVFHIQNQTWVSLSAGAQEQWAVVGHSAHVVPPLLEGGSPVMLVLFGHCPLYGYISQVQQYDI
;
A
#
# COMPACT_ATOMS: atom_id res chain seq x y z
N MET A 1 -8.73 15.55 5.93
CA MET A 1 -9.40 14.25 5.94
C MET A 1 -8.48 13.22 6.58
N GLY A 2 -8.97 12.39 7.49
CA GLY A 2 -8.18 11.34 8.13
C GLY A 2 -8.23 10.01 7.37
N ARG A 3 -7.16 9.23 7.47
CA ARG A 3 -7.06 7.84 6.98
C ARG A 3 -6.64 6.94 8.15
N TYR A 4 -7.30 5.80 8.35
CA TYR A 4 -6.94 4.85 9.41
C TYR A 4 -7.01 3.41 8.94
N GLY A 5 -6.34 2.51 9.68
CA GLY A 5 -6.20 1.10 9.32
C GLY A 5 -5.47 0.88 7.98
N HIS A 6 -4.73 1.89 7.52
CA HIS A 6 -3.76 1.76 6.44
C HIS A 6 -2.47 1.13 6.98
N SER A 7 -1.62 0.66 6.09
CA SER A 7 -0.27 0.22 6.43
C SER A 7 0.77 1.13 5.80
N LEU A 8 1.96 1.15 6.39
CA LEU A 8 3.11 1.90 5.93
C LEU A 8 4.31 0.97 5.75
N ALA A 9 5.14 1.24 4.74
CA ALA A 9 6.42 0.58 4.57
C ALA A 9 7.51 1.61 4.20
N LEU A 10 8.66 1.53 4.85
CA LEU A 10 9.80 2.42 4.63
C LEU A 10 10.80 1.77 3.68
N HIS A 11 11.23 2.49 2.65
CA HIS A 11 12.33 2.07 1.79
C HIS A 11 13.05 3.29 1.20
N GLU A 12 14.38 3.32 1.29
CA GLU A 12 15.24 4.36 0.69
C GLU A 12 14.78 5.82 0.90
N GLY A 13 14.41 6.18 2.14
CA GLY A 13 13.98 7.54 2.46
C GLY A 13 12.59 7.91 1.91
N LYS A 14 11.81 6.91 1.49
CA LYS A 14 10.42 7.02 1.06
C LYS A 14 9.52 6.19 1.96
N ILE A 15 8.36 6.73 2.34
CA ILE A 15 7.33 6.01 3.07
C ILE A 15 6.19 5.71 2.12
N TYR A 16 5.93 4.43 1.88
CA TYR A 16 4.83 3.95 1.05
C TYR A 16 3.61 3.70 1.94
N MET A 17 2.45 4.22 1.55
CA MET A 17 1.19 4.07 2.26
C MET A 17 0.17 3.40 1.35
N TYR A 18 -0.39 2.30 1.81
CA TYR A 18 -1.41 1.57 1.08
C TYR A 18 -2.73 1.50 1.82
N GLY A 19 -3.81 1.68 1.05
CA GLY A 19 -5.18 1.39 1.45
C GLY A 19 -5.64 2.08 2.72
N GLY A 20 -6.47 1.40 3.50
CA GLY A 20 -7.14 1.93 4.68
C GLY A 20 -8.44 2.64 4.36
N LYS A 21 -9.12 3.07 5.43
CA LYS A 21 -10.40 3.76 5.32
C LYS A 21 -10.17 5.27 5.23
N ILE A 22 -10.66 5.87 4.16
CA ILE A 22 -10.75 7.32 3.98
C ILE A 22 -12.14 7.73 4.48
N ASP A 23 -12.19 8.72 5.38
CA ASP A 23 -13.41 9.33 5.93
C ASP A 23 -14.36 8.43 6.78
N SER A 24 -15.45 9.05 7.26
CA SER A 24 -16.46 8.43 8.13
C SER A 24 -17.49 7.58 7.38
N THR A 25 -17.59 7.69 6.05
CA THR A 25 -18.61 7.05 5.22
C THR A 25 -18.37 5.56 5.01
N GLY A 26 -17.17 5.04 5.29
CA GLY A 26 -16.87 3.62 5.11
C GLY A 26 -15.94 3.31 3.95
N ASN A 27 -15.56 4.31 3.15
CA ASN A 27 -14.78 4.11 1.94
C ASN A 27 -13.39 3.54 2.25
N VAL A 28 -13.17 2.27 1.94
CA VAL A 28 -11.83 1.67 1.92
C VAL A 28 -11.24 1.89 0.54
N THR A 29 -9.98 2.30 0.49
CA THR A 29 -9.29 2.61 -0.77
C THR A 29 -8.23 1.57 -1.11
N SER A 30 -7.88 1.45 -2.39
CA SER A 30 -6.71 0.73 -2.91
C SER A 30 -5.58 1.69 -3.32
N GLN A 31 -5.68 2.97 -2.95
CA GLN A 31 -4.65 3.96 -3.30
C GLN A 31 -3.30 3.64 -2.67
N LEU A 32 -2.26 3.70 -3.50
CA LEU A 32 -0.86 3.70 -3.12
C LEU A 32 -0.28 5.12 -3.19
N TRP A 33 0.26 5.58 -2.07
CA TRP A 33 0.93 6.87 -1.95
C TRP A 33 2.37 6.68 -1.53
N VAL A 34 3.24 7.56 -1.98
CA VAL A 34 4.61 7.65 -1.50
C VAL A 34 4.85 9.03 -0.91
N PHE A 35 5.43 9.06 0.30
CA PHE A 35 5.95 10.26 0.93
C PHE A 35 7.45 10.29 0.79
N HIS A 36 7.97 11.29 0.09
CA HIS A 36 9.39 11.54 -0.03
C HIS A 36 9.85 12.32 1.21
N ILE A 37 10.65 11.70 2.07
CA ILE A 37 11.05 12.31 3.36
C ILE A 37 11.89 13.58 3.14
N GLN A 38 12.78 13.58 2.15
CA GLN A 38 13.73 14.67 1.92
C GLN A 38 13.06 16.01 1.57
N ASN A 39 12.06 15.98 0.69
CA ASN A 39 11.35 17.18 0.23
C ASN A 39 9.95 17.31 0.85
N GLN A 40 9.56 16.37 1.72
CA GLN A 40 8.28 16.34 2.42
C GLN A 40 7.06 16.37 1.49
N THR A 41 7.15 15.70 0.34
CA THR A 41 6.05 15.67 -0.65
C THR A 41 5.35 14.33 -0.71
N TRP A 42 4.05 14.37 -0.97
CA TRP A 42 3.23 13.20 -1.27
C TRP A 42 3.02 13.07 -2.78
N VAL A 43 3.20 11.86 -3.31
CA VAL A 43 2.93 11.52 -4.70
C VAL A 43 2.02 10.29 -4.73
N SER A 44 0.96 10.36 -5.53
CA SER A 44 0.11 9.19 -5.78
C SER A 44 0.78 8.31 -6.82
N LEU A 45 0.92 7.02 -6.54
CA LEU A 45 1.43 6.05 -7.48
C LEU A 45 0.25 5.37 -8.19
N SER A 46 0.37 5.19 -9.50
CA SER A 46 -0.49 4.25 -10.23
C SER A 46 0.02 2.86 -9.93
N ALA A 47 -0.64 2.16 -9.03
CA ALA A 47 -0.43 0.73 -8.95
C ALA A 47 -0.89 0.11 -10.29
N GLY A 48 -0.04 -0.71 -10.90
CA GLY A 48 -0.20 -1.18 -12.29
C GLY A 48 -1.46 -2.01 -12.57
N ALA A 49 -1.51 -2.66 -13.74
CA ALA A 49 -2.68 -3.38 -14.26
C ALA A 49 -3.08 -4.67 -13.49
N GLN A 50 -2.44 -4.96 -12.34
CA GLN A 50 -2.79 -6.13 -11.53
C GLN A 50 -4.02 -5.83 -10.68
N GLU A 51 -4.79 -6.87 -10.36
CA GLU A 51 -6.00 -6.75 -9.54
C GLU A 51 -5.63 -6.26 -8.14
N GLN A 52 -6.10 -5.06 -7.79
CA GLN A 52 -5.84 -4.41 -6.50
C GLN A 52 -7.11 -4.40 -5.68
N TRP A 53 -7.00 -4.85 -4.44
CA TRP A 53 -8.13 -4.90 -3.53
C TRP A 53 -7.99 -3.83 -2.47
N ALA A 54 -9.01 -2.97 -2.39
CA ALA A 54 -9.13 -2.00 -1.32
C ALA A 54 -9.24 -2.73 0.03
N VAL A 55 -8.26 -2.54 0.91
CA VAL A 55 -8.18 -3.22 2.21
C VAL A 55 -7.89 -2.28 3.37
N VAL A 56 -8.39 -2.64 4.54
CA VAL A 56 -8.12 -2.00 5.84
C VAL A 56 -7.69 -3.04 6.87
N GLY A 57 -6.87 -2.66 7.85
CA GLY A 57 -6.37 -3.57 8.89
C GLY A 57 -5.38 -4.61 8.36
N HIS A 58 -4.59 -4.23 7.36
CA HIS A 58 -3.59 -5.08 6.69
C HIS A 58 -2.16 -4.71 7.12
N SER A 59 -1.19 -5.52 6.73
CA SER A 59 0.24 -5.22 6.89
C SER A 59 0.91 -4.97 5.55
N ALA A 60 1.96 -4.14 5.52
CA ALA A 60 2.80 -3.96 4.34
C ALA A 60 4.27 -4.16 4.68
N HIS A 61 5.03 -4.71 3.73
CA HIS A 61 6.46 -4.93 3.88
C HIS A 61 7.17 -4.78 2.53
N VAL A 62 8.32 -4.11 2.51
CA VAL A 62 9.17 -4.04 1.32
C VAL A 62 10.18 -5.17 1.35
N VAL A 63 10.20 -5.96 0.29
CA VAL A 63 11.21 -6.98 0.01
C VAL A 63 12.24 -6.37 -0.95
N PRO A 64 13.52 -6.29 -0.56
CA PRO A 64 14.57 -5.79 -1.45
C PRO A 64 14.75 -6.72 -2.66
N PRO A 65 15.38 -6.23 -3.74
CA PRO A 65 15.67 -7.06 -4.91
C PRO A 65 16.42 -8.33 -4.55
N LEU A 66 15.96 -9.49 -5.04
CA LEU A 66 16.63 -10.78 -4.84
C LEU A 66 17.80 -11.00 -5.80
N LEU A 67 17.80 -10.28 -6.93
CA LEU A 67 18.81 -10.34 -7.97
C LEU A 67 19.40 -8.94 -8.19
N GLU A 68 20.67 -8.87 -8.55
CA GLU A 68 21.30 -7.61 -8.97
C GLU A 68 20.56 -7.02 -10.16
N GLY A 69 20.22 -5.74 -10.07
CA GLY A 69 19.43 -5.03 -11.09
C GLY A 69 17.91 -5.21 -11.00
N GLY A 70 17.40 -5.96 -10.02
CA GLY A 70 15.96 -6.05 -9.75
C GLY A 70 15.40 -4.81 -9.06
N SER A 71 14.07 -4.65 -9.11
CA SER A 71 13.35 -3.61 -8.37
C SER A 71 12.85 -4.15 -7.01
N PRO A 72 12.82 -3.31 -5.96
CA PRO A 72 12.18 -3.67 -4.70
C PRO A 72 10.67 -3.87 -4.91
N VAL A 73 10.10 -4.74 -4.08
CA VAL A 73 8.69 -5.10 -4.16
C VAL A 73 8.03 -4.84 -2.82
N MET A 74 6.94 -4.09 -2.81
CA MET A 74 6.08 -3.96 -1.64
C MET A 74 4.99 -5.03 -1.66
N LEU A 75 4.91 -5.82 -0.60
CA LEU A 75 3.86 -6.79 -0.36
C LEU A 75 2.82 -6.19 0.60
N VAL A 76 1.55 -6.30 0.24
CA VAL A 76 0.40 -6.02 1.11
C VAL A 76 -0.21 -7.36 1.50
N LEU A 77 -0.19 -7.64 2.79
CA LEU A 77 -0.59 -8.91 3.37
C LEU A 77 -2.00 -8.78 3.96
N PHE A 78 -2.94 -9.49 3.33
CA PHE A 78 -4.29 -9.74 3.85
C PHE A 78 -5.07 -8.45 4.13
N GLY A 79 -6.04 -8.52 5.03
CA GLY A 79 -6.86 -7.40 5.47
C GLY A 79 -8.35 -7.62 5.22
N HIS A 80 -9.15 -6.62 5.56
CA HIS A 80 -10.59 -6.61 5.30
C HIS A 80 -10.89 -5.79 4.04
N CYS A 81 -11.45 -6.44 3.02
CA CYS A 81 -12.01 -5.81 1.83
C CYS A 81 -13.54 -5.64 2.00
N PRO A 82 -14.12 -4.46 1.77
CA PRO A 82 -15.58 -4.28 1.87
C PRO A 82 -16.41 -5.19 0.97
N LEU A 83 -15.84 -5.65 -0.15
CA LEU A 83 -16.54 -6.49 -1.13
C LEU A 83 -16.47 -7.99 -0.77
N TYR A 84 -15.36 -8.43 -0.17
CA TYR A 84 -15.05 -9.85 0.02
C TYR A 84 -14.87 -10.26 1.49
N GLY A 85 -14.96 -9.33 2.43
CA GLY A 85 -14.67 -9.56 3.84
C GLY A 85 -13.16 -9.72 4.08
N TYR A 86 -12.79 -10.58 5.02
CA TYR A 86 -11.38 -10.88 5.29
C TYR A 86 -10.78 -11.71 4.16
N ILE A 87 -9.69 -11.21 3.58
CA ILE A 87 -8.99 -11.85 2.48
C ILE A 87 -7.65 -12.43 2.95
N SER A 88 -7.24 -13.55 2.36
CA SER A 88 -5.92 -14.16 2.54
C SER A 88 -5.01 -13.98 1.31
N GLN A 89 -5.36 -13.04 0.42
CA GLN A 89 -4.54 -12.75 -0.76
C GLN A 89 -3.39 -11.80 -0.39
N VAL A 90 -2.22 -12.07 -0.98
CA VAL A 90 -1.07 -11.17 -0.98
C VAL A 90 -1.11 -10.33 -2.26
N GLN A 91 -1.06 -9.01 -2.12
CA GLN A 91 -0.99 -8.08 -3.23
C GLN A 91 0.45 -7.57 -3.39
N GLN A 92 0.91 -7.42 -4.63
CA GLN A 92 2.28 -7.04 -4.96
C GLN A 92 2.31 -5.70 -5.69
N TYR A 93 3.29 -4.85 -5.33
CA TYR A 93 3.52 -3.56 -5.96
C TYR A 93 5.01 -3.35 -6.22
N ASP A 94 5.38 -3.11 -7.47
CA ASP A 94 6.74 -2.70 -7.84
C ASP A 94 6.92 -1.21 -7.49
N ILE A 95 7.96 -0.85 -6.73
CA ILE A 95 8.13 0.48 -6.10
C ILE A 95 9.49 1.15 -6.29
#